data_AF-A0A060C7V8-F1
#
_entry.id   AF-A0A060C7V8-F1
#
_cell.length_a   1.000
_cell.length_b   1.000
_cell.length_c   1.000
_cell.angle_alpha   90.00
_cell.angle_beta   90.00
_cell.angle_gamma   90.00
#
_symmetry.space_group_name_H-M   'P 1'
#
loop_
_entity.id
_entity.type
_entity.pdbx_description
1 polymer ?
#
loop_
_entity_poly.entity_id
_entity_poly.type
_entity_poly.pdbx_seq_one_letter_code
_entity_poly.pdbx_strand_id
1 'polypeptide(L)'
;GSHPRCRDVRHPHGRPGARGTPAAPRRRDGRPGADERQTSTLWWTSAGQIESRYDKRNLVPFGEYIPLRSTLLPLLPILQEVGPQAVPGHGPGVVSGTVAGRHLQVGVIICFELAWDSTVGDTVRNGAQIVTVQSNNGTY
;
A
#
# COMPACT_ATOMS: atom_id res chain seq x y z
N GLY A 1 -17.39 -21.42 -10.76
CA GLY A 1 -16.16 -21.47 -9.94
C GLY A 1 -15.54 -20.08 -9.89
N SER A 2 -15.75 -19.34 -8.80
CA SER A 2 -15.20 -18.00 -8.59
C SER A 2 -13.76 -18.10 -8.11
N HIS A 3 -12.82 -17.62 -8.92
CA HIS A 3 -11.42 -17.53 -8.52
C HIS A 3 -11.22 -16.34 -7.58
N PRO A 4 -10.37 -16.43 -6.54
CA PRO A 4 -9.95 -15.26 -5.79
C PRO A 4 -9.24 -14.30 -6.76
N ARG A 5 -9.68 -13.04 -6.78
CA ARG A 5 -9.03 -11.99 -7.58
C ARG A 5 -8.21 -11.14 -6.61
N CYS A 6 -7.13 -10.56 -7.11
CA CYS A 6 -6.36 -9.54 -6.39
C CYS A 6 -6.65 -8.21 -7.08
N ARG A 7 -7.12 -7.19 -6.34
CA ARG A 7 -7.42 -5.85 -6.89
C ARG A 7 -6.88 -4.79 -5.96
N ASP A 8 -6.16 -3.83 -6.52
CA ASP A 8 -5.76 -2.59 -5.87
C ASP A 8 -7.02 -1.75 -5.57
N VAL A 9 -7.28 -1.48 -4.30
CA VAL A 9 -8.41 -0.66 -3.85
C VAL A 9 -7.87 0.68 -3.41
N ARG A 10 -8.02 1.69 -4.27
CA ARG A 10 -7.90 3.10 -3.88
C ARG A 10 -9.24 3.53 -3.30
N HIS A 11 -9.28 3.97 -2.04
CA HIS A 11 -10.47 4.61 -1.49
C HIS A 11 -10.64 6.00 -2.11
N PRO A 12 -11.72 6.29 -2.87
CA PRO A 12 -12.00 7.64 -3.31
C PRO A 12 -12.75 8.36 -2.19
N HIS A 13 -12.41 9.62 -1.86
CA HIS A 13 -13.39 10.66 -1.52
C HIS A 13 -12.72 12.03 -1.28
N GLY A 14 -13.36 13.07 -1.84
CA GLY A 14 -13.28 14.47 -1.41
C GLY A 14 -12.14 15.28 -2.03
N ARG A 15 -12.46 16.36 -2.76
CA ARG A 15 -11.55 17.48 -2.96
C ARG A 15 -11.52 18.31 -1.65
N PRO A 16 -10.35 18.60 -1.06
CA PRO A 16 -10.22 19.75 -0.18
C PRO A 16 -9.28 20.77 -0.83
N GLY A 17 -9.75 22.01 -0.90
CA GLY A 17 -8.92 23.16 -1.25
C GLY A 17 -7.74 23.30 -0.29
N ALA A 18 -6.66 23.89 -0.81
CA ALA A 18 -5.43 24.16 -0.11
C ALA A 18 -5.66 24.80 1.27
N ARG A 19 -5.46 24.03 2.32
CA ARG A 19 -5.07 24.51 3.64
C ARG A 19 -4.34 23.36 4.32
N GLY A 20 -3.09 23.60 4.73
CA GLY A 20 -2.28 22.60 5.41
C GLY A 20 -2.88 22.26 6.76
N THR A 21 -3.78 21.29 6.80
CA THR A 21 -4.13 20.59 8.04
C THR A 21 -2.92 19.79 8.49
N PRO A 22 -2.56 19.80 9.79
CA PRO A 22 -1.67 18.80 10.35
C PRO A 22 -2.21 17.41 10.00
N ALA A 23 -1.34 16.48 9.61
CA ALA A 23 -1.74 15.10 9.34
C ALA A 23 -2.59 14.61 10.52
N ALA A 24 -3.86 14.30 10.25
CA ALA A 24 -4.76 13.80 11.28
C ALA A 24 -4.11 12.56 11.92
N PRO A 25 -4.12 12.45 13.26
CA PRO A 25 -3.50 11.31 13.93
C PRO A 25 -4.06 9.99 13.36
N ARG A 26 -3.17 9.01 13.18
CA ARG A 26 -3.52 7.68 12.67
C ARG A 26 -4.76 7.16 13.40
N ARG A 27 -5.67 6.57 12.65
CA ARG A 27 -6.79 5.88 13.27
C ARG A 27 -6.24 4.71 14.08
N ARG A 28 -6.84 4.49 15.25
CA ARG A 28 -6.43 3.45 16.23
C ARG A 28 -6.50 2.03 15.67
N ASP A 29 -7.17 1.85 14.53
CA ASP A 29 -7.35 0.60 13.79
C ASP A 29 -6.25 0.35 12.73
N GLY A 30 -5.20 1.19 12.69
CA GLY A 30 -4.10 1.05 11.74
C GLY A 30 -4.40 1.58 10.34
N ARG A 31 -5.59 2.17 10.11
CA ARG A 31 -5.95 2.78 8.83
C ARG A 31 -5.38 4.20 8.69
N PRO A 32 -5.21 4.68 7.45
CA PRO A 32 -4.78 6.05 7.19
C PRO A 32 -5.70 7.09 7.85
N GLY A 33 -5.12 8.20 8.29
CA GLY A 33 -5.84 9.41 8.67
C GLY A 33 -6.62 10.02 7.50
N ALA A 34 -7.41 11.05 7.77
CA ALA A 34 -8.32 11.67 6.78
C ALA A 34 -7.58 12.23 5.54
N ASP A 35 -6.35 12.72 5.72
CA ASP A 35 -5.50 13.31 4.67
C ASP A 35 -4.32 12.40 4.28
N GLU A 36 -4.42 11.11 4.64
CA GLU A 36 -3.42 10.09 4.34
C GLU A 36 -3.98 9.04 3.41
N ARG A 37 -3.10 8.34 2.70
CA ARG A 37 -3.45 7.19 1.86
C ARG A 37 -2.57 6.00 2.17
N GLN A 38 -2.99 4.82 1.74
CA GLN A 38 -2.19 3.61 1.84
C GLN A 38 -2.48 2.72 0.64
N THR A 39 -1.45 2.08 0.13
CA THR A 39 -1.54 1.09 -0.94
C THR A 39 -1.46 -0.29 -0.32
N SER A 40 -2.44 -1.13 -0.63
CA SER A 40 -2.62 -2.41 0.05
C SER A 40 -2.99 -3.51 -0.92
N THR A 41 -2.46 -4.70 -0.68
CA THR A 41 -2.99 -5.95 -1.23
C THR A 41 -3.96 -6.55 -0.24
N LEU A 42 -5.11 -7.00 -0.74
CA LEU A 42 -6.14 -7.67 0.05
C LEU A 42 -6.36 -9.08 -0.49
N TRP A 43 -6.41 -10.05 0.41
CA TRP A 43 -6.97 -11.36 0.12
C TRP A 43 -8.41 -11.39 0.61
N TRP A 44 -9.34 -11.86 -0.23
CA TRP A 44 -10.74 -11.95 0.14
C TRP A 44 -11.33 -13.33 -0.14
N THR A 45 -12.33 -13.69 0.67
CA THR A 45 -13.11 -14.90 0.50
C THR A 45 -14.15 -14.74 -0.61
N SER A 46 -14.73 -15.85 -1.07
CA SER A 46 -15.86 -15.81 -2.02
C SER A 46 -17.10 -15.08 -1.48
N ALA A 47 -17.22 -14.96 -0.16
CA ALA A 47 -18.25 -14.18 0.53
C ALA A 47 -17.90 -12.68 0.66
N GLY A 48 -16.79 -12.23 0.04
CA GLY A 48 -16.36 -10.84 0.03
C GLY A 48 -15.72 -10.34 1.33
N GLN A 49 -15.37 -11.24 2.25
CA GLN A 49 -14.70 -10.88 3.51
C GLN A 49 -13.20 -10.78 3.29
N ILE A 50 -12.54 -9.78 3.87
CA ILE A 50 -11.08 -9.65 3.84
C ILE A 50 -10.50 -10.67 4.84
N GLU A 51 -9.74 -11.63 4.34
CA GLU A 51 -9.10 -12.69 5.13
C GLU A 51 -7.70 -12.27 5.58
N SER A 52 -6.97 -11.57 4.70
CA SER A 52 -5.66 -11.02 5.02
C SER A 52 -5.34 -9.78 4.18
N ARG A 53 -4.36 -9.02 4.65
CA ARG A 53 -3.97 -7.74 4.07
C ARG A 53 -2.47 -7.53 4.22
N TYR A 54 -1.86 -7.01 3.17
CA TYR A 54 -0.51 -6.46 3.21
C TYR A 54 -0.55 -4.99 2.81
N ASP A 55 0.14 -4.14 3.56
CA ASP A 55 0.28 -2.72 3.28
C ASP A 55 1.70 -2.44 2.79
N LYS A 56 1.82 -1.74 1.66
CA LYS A 56 3.11 -1.35 1.07
C LYS A 56 3.95 -0.60 2.11
N ARG A 57 5.20 -1.02 2.30
CA ARG A 57 6.10 -0.45 3.32
C ARG A 57 7.22 0.41 2.74
N ASN A 58 7.70 0.13 1.52
CA ASN A 58 8.69 0.99 0.86
C ASN A 58 8.00 1.96 -0.12
N LEU A 59 7.80 3.19 0.35
CA LEU A 59 7.12 4.23 -0.42
C LEU A 59 8.08 4.95 -1.38
N VAL A 60 7.55 5.38 -2.52
CA VAL A 60 8.28 6.16 -3.54
C VAL A 60 8.36 7.62 -3.10
N PRO A 61 9.57 8.17 -2.86
CA PRO A 61 9.74 9.59 -2.58
C PRO A 61 9.23 10.44 -3.76
N PHE A 62 8.52 11.52 -3.47
CA PHE A 62 7.89 12.43 -4.43
C PHE A 62 6.80 11.82 -5.32
N GLY A 63 6.59 10.50 -5.32
CA GLY A 63 5.44 9.85 -5.96
C GLY A 63 4.31 9.51 -4.98
N GLU A 64 4.69 9.09 -3.77
CA GLU A 64 3.75 8.64 -2.73
C GLU A 64 3.74 9.53 -1.49
N TYR A 65 4.84 10.23 -1.22
CA TYR A 65 4.94 11.21 -0.15
C TYR A 65 5.96 12.30 -0.52
N ILE A 66 5.99 13.40 0.24
CA ILE A 66 6.95 14.49 0.03
C ILE A 66 7.95 14.49 1.20
N PRO A 67 9.22 14.11 0.98
CA PRO A 67 10.27 14.31 1.99
C PRO A 67 10.31 15.77 2.45
N LEU A 68 10.46 16.02 3.75
CA LEU A 68 10.51 17.39 4.30
C LEU A 68 9.38 18.30 3.81
N ARG A 69 8.15 17.77 3.72
CA ARG A 69 6.98 18.45 3.12
C ARG A 69 6.80 19.90 3.57
N SER A 70 6.93 20.18 4.87
CA SER A 70 6.76 21.53 5.42
C SER A 70 7.77 22.55 4.85
N THR A 71 8.94 22.10 4.43
CA THR A 71 10.00 22.93 3.84
C THR A 71 9.92 22.95 2.32
N LEU A 72 9.72 21.80 1.67
CA LEU A 72 9.77 21.71 0.21
C LEU A 72 8.49 22.20 -0.47
N LEU A 73 7.32 21.95 0.13
CA LEU A 73 6.04 22.29 -0.51
C LEU A 73 5.84 23.80 -0.72
N PRO A 74 6.23 24.71 0.20
CA PRO A 74 6.17 26.15 -0.04
C PRO A 74 7.14 26.64 -1.10
N LEU A 75 8.28 25.96 -1.28
CA LEU A 75 9.34 26.34 -2.22
C LEU A 75 9.07 25.81 -3.64
N LEU A 76 8.44 24.64 -3.75
CA LEU A 76 8.20 23.92 -4.99
C LEU A 76 6.70 23.61 -5.13
N PRO A 77 5.89 24.56 -5.64
CA PRO A 77 4.44 24.38 -5.77
C PRO A 77 4.03 23.14 -6.58
N ILE A 78 4.86 22.69 -7.53
CA ILE A 78 4.65 21.46 -8.30
C ILE A 78 4.46 20.22 -7.43
N LEU A 79 5.00 20.22 -6.20
CA LEU A 79 4.84 19.10 -5.27
C LEU A 79 3.39 18.94 -4.76
N GLN A 80 2.50 19.89 -5.03
CA GLN A 80 1.07 19.73 -4.76
C GLN A 80 0.46 18.56 -5.56
N GLU A 81 1.00 18.25 -6.75
CA GLU A 81 0.52 17.15 -7.61
C GLU A 81 0.74 15.75 -7.01
N VAL A 82 1.61 15.62 -6.00
CA VAL A 82 1.83 14.35 -5.27
C VAL A 82 0.58 13.93 -4.49
N GLY A 83 -0.25 14.89 -4.08
CA GLY A 83 -1.50 14.66 -3.35
C GLY A 83 -1.32 14.26 -1.87
N PRO A 84 -2.31 13.52 -1.31
CA PRO A 84 -2.29 13.04 0.08
C PRO A 84 -1.07 12.17 0.38
N GLN A 85 -0.50 12.28 1.58
CA GLN A 85 0.70 11.53 1.95
C GLN A 85 0.39 10.04 2.15
N ALA A 86 1.16 9.18 1.49
CA ALA A 86 1.09 7.76 1.77
C ALA A 86 1.72 7.43 3.13
N VAL A 87 1.12 6.49 3.85
CA VAL A 87 1.68 5.91 5.07
C VAL A 87 2.20 4.49 4.81
N PRO A 88 3.38 4.14 5.35
CA PRO A 88 3.93 2.82 5.14
C PRO A 88 3.23 1.78 6.03
N GLY A 89 3.10 0.56 5.50
CA GLY A 89 2.88 -0.64 6.28
C GLY A 89 4.12 -1.04 7.09
N HIS A 90 3.96 -2.01 8.00
CA HIS A 90 5.02 -2.46 8.89
C HIS A 90 5.17 -4.00 8.95
N GLY A 91 4.20 -4.75 8.41
CA GLY A 91 4.21 -6.20 8.42
C GLY A 91 5.00 -6.81 7.26
N PRO A 92 5.33 -8.11 7.33
CA PRO A 92 5.98 -8.83 6.24
C PRO A 92 5.08 -8.88 4.99
N GLY A 93 5.70 -9.04 3.82
CA GLY A 93 5.05 -9.00 2.51
C GLY A 93 4.38 -10.33 2.20
N VAL A 94 3.53 -10.82 3.10
CA VAL A 94 2.86 -12.10 2.97
C VAL A 94 1.39 -11.95 3.29
N VAL A 95 0.54 -12.46 2.41
CA VAL A 95 -0.89 -12.60 2.64
C VAL A 95 -1.25 -14.09 2.72
N SER A 96 -2.13 -14.42 3.65
CA SER A 96 -2.63 -15.77 3.87
C SER A 96 -3.99 -15.92 3.22
N GLY A 97 -4.21 -17.04 2.55
CA GLY A 97 -5.49 -17.31 1.92
C GLY A 97 -5.75 -18.78 1.67
N THR A 98 -7.00 -19.12 1.38
CA THR A 98 -7.38 -20.48 1.02
C THR A 98 -7.69 -20.60 -0.47
N VAL A 99 -7.00 -21.52 -1.16
CA VAL A 99 -7.25 -21.85 -2.58
C VAL A 99 -7.57 -23.34 -2.69
N ALA A 100 -8.73 -23.67 -3.26
CA ALA A 100 -9.19 -25.06 -3.42
C ALA A 100 -9.12 -25.89 -2.12
N GLY A 101 -9.47 -25.27 -0.98
CA GLY A 101 -9.46 -25.92 0.33
C GLY A 101 -8.08 -26.06 1.00
N ARG A 102 -7.02 -25.48 0.41
CA ARG A 102 -5.66 -25.50 0.98
C ARG A 102 -5.24 -24.11 1.39
N HIS A 103 -4.66 -23.98 2.58
CA HIS A 103 -4.00 -22.75 3.00
C HIS A 103 -2.75 -22.49 2.17
N LEU A 104 -2.56 -21.24 1.77
CA LEU A 104 -1.47 -20.75 0.95
C LEU A 104 -0.93 -19.44 1.51
N GLN A 105 0.38 -19.36 1.65
CA GLN A 105 1.12 -18.14 1.95
C GLN A 105 1.62 -17.53 0.64
N VAL A 106 1.05 -16.39 0.23
CA VAL A 106 1.43 -15.67 -0.97
C VAL A 106 2.30 -14.48 -0.60
N GLY A 107 3.52 -14.48 -1.08
CA GLY A 107 4.41 -13.33 -1.04
C GLY A 107 3.91 -12.22 -1.96
N VAL A 108 3.93 -11.00 -1.46
CA VAL A 108 3.44 -9.82 -2.16
C VAL A 108 4.52 -8.75 -2.13
N ILE A 109 4.83 -8.24 -3.31
CA ILE A 109 5.75 -7.12 -3.51
C ILE A 109 5.02 -6.09 -4.38
N ILE A 110 4.98 -4.84 -3.94
CA ILE A 110 4.22 -3.78 -4.62
C ILE A 110 5.19 -2.80 -5.30
N CYS A 111 5.20 -2.82 -6.63
CA CYS A 111 5.88 -1.85 -7.49
C CYS A 111 7.35 -1.63 -7.06
N PHE A 112 7.68 -0.41 -6.63
CA PHE A 112 9.01 0.02 -6.18
C PHE A 112 9.65 -0.86 -5.08
N GLU A 113 8.85 -1.62 -4.31
CA GLU A 113 9.38 -2.56 -3.30
C GLU A 113 10.30 -3.63 -3.91
N LEU A 114 10.19 -3.92 -5.21
CA LEU A 114 11.10 -4.84 -5.90
C LEU A 114 12.57 -4.40 -5.84
N ALA A 115 12.84 -3.11 -5.73
CA ALA A 115 14.20 -2.59 -5.63
C ALA A 115 14.81 -2.73 -4.21
N TRP A 116 14.06 -3.32 -3.26
CA TRP A 116 14.48 -3.44 -1.86
C TRP A 116 14.73 -4.91 -1.48
N ASP A 117 15.98 -5.34 -1.56
CA ASP A 117 16.40 -6.72 -1.23
C ASP A 117 15.94 -7.19 0.15
N SER A 118 15.97 -6.28 1.15
CA SER A 118 15.51 -6.60 2.50
C SER A 118 14.01 -6.93 2.53
N THR A 119 13.19 -6.17 1.80
CA THR A 119 11.74 -6.38 1.71
C THR A 119 11.41 -7.66 0.95
N VAL A 120 12.08 -7.90 -0.19
CA VAL A 120 11.91 -9.14 -0.97
C VAL A 120 12.34 -10.35 -0.15
N GLY A 121 13.50 -10.27 0.50
CA GLY A 121 14.02 -11.34 1.34
C GLY A 121 13.14 -11.61 2.57
N ASP A 122 12.60 -10.57 3.19
CA ASP A 122 11.66 -10.70 4.32
C ASP A 122 10.39 -11.45 3.91
N THR A 123 9.83 -11.18 2.72
CA THR A 123 8.69 -11.94 2.18
C THR A 123 8.96 -13.45 2.10
N VAL A 124 10.13 -13.85 1.58
CA VAL A 124 10.49 -15.27 1.48
C VAL A 124 10.73 -15.89 2.86
N ARG A 125 11.45 -15.19 3.75
CA ARG A 125 11.74 -15.68 5.11
C ARG A 125 10.48 -15.86 5.95
N ASN A 126 9.40 -15.12 5.65
CA ASN A 126 8.11 -15.26 6.32
C ASN A 126 7.16 -16.28 5.65
N GLY A 127 7.73 -17.23 4.90
CA GLY A 127 7.01 -18.43 4.46
C GLY A 127 6.23 -18.28 3.16
N ALA A 128 6.52 -17.27 2.34
CA ALA A 128 5.93 -17.17 1.00
C ALA A 128 6.23 -18.43 0.17
N GLN A 129 5.18 -19.09 -0.31
CA GLN A 129 5.27 -20.30 -1.15
C GLN A 129 5.26 -19.94 -2.64
N ILE A 130 4.64 -18.81 -2.97
CA ILE A 130 4.61 -18.18 -4.30
C ILE A 130 4.81 -16.69 -4.08
N VAL A 131 5.55 -16.02 -4.95
CA VAL A 131 5.74 -14.57 -4.89
C VAL A 131 5.02 -13.90 -6.06
N THR A 132 4.31 -12.82 -5.76
CA THR A 132 3.61 -11.99 -6.73
C THR A 132 4.15 -10.57 -6.67
N VAL A 133 4.29 -9.97 -7.85
CA VAL A 133 4.64 -8.56 -7.99
C VAL A 133 3.45 -7.86 -8.62
N GLN A 134 2.95 -6.83 -7.94
CA GLN A 134 1.87 -5.98 -8.45
C GLN A 134 2.46 -4.62 -8.75
N SER A 135 2.40 -4.20 -10.02
CA SER A 135 2.95 -2.93 -10.45
C SER A 135 2.00 -2.20 -11.40
N ASN A 136 2.14 -0.88 -11.46
CA ASN A 136 1.51 -0.01 -12.44
C ASN A 136 2.58 0.87 -13.09
N ASN A 137 2.79 0.70 -14.39
CA ASN A 137 3.79 1.42 -15.19
C ASN A 137 3.21 2.60 -15.99
N GLY A 138 1.96 3.01 -15.78
CA GLY A 138 1.30 4.00 -16.64
C GLY A 138 1.86 5.43 -16.61
N THR A 139 2.98 5.68 -15.93
CA THR A 139 3.58 7.01 -15.74
C THR A 139 5.05 7.05 -16.24
N TYR A 140 5.55 5.96 -16.84
CA TYR A 140 6.88 5.86 -17.44
C TYR A 140 6.79 5.37 -18.89
#